data_AF-A0A955P984-F1
#
_entry.id   AF-A0A955P984-F1
#
_cell.length_a   1.000
_cell.length_b   1.000
_cell.length_c   1.000
_cell.angle_alpha   90.00
_cell.angle_beta   90.00
_cell.angle_gamma   90.00
#
_symmetry.space_group_name_H-M   'P 1'
#
loop_
_entity.id
_entity.type
_entity.pdbx_description
1 polymer ?
#
loop_
_entity_poly.entity_id
_entity_poly.type
_entity_poly.pdbx_seq_one_letter_code
_entity_poly.pdbx_strand_id
1 'polypeptide(L)'
;MWTLRFGTFLSLLVLPVIALAGIPHTFIQSYDGPSTCLSCHNESSPSPVTIDELVNSIHYQMRSENPNVGIPGAGSHGMLDRACGLRGTNALINYHTSSCGKCHIGKDLPFPDPMTGQPYQAQLDGIDCLICHAEEYDMNNDGIRSSTEVASER
;
A
#
# COMPACT_ATOMS: atom_id res chain seq x y z
N MET A 1 10.93 -58.71 33.43
CA MET A 1 9.80 -57.75 33.49
C MET A 1 10.14 -56.54 32.64
N TRP A 2 9.55 -56.41 31.46
CA TRP A 2 9.66 -55.22 30.59
C TRP A 2 8.25 -54.66 30.41
N THR A 3 8.01 -53.44 30.86
CA THR A 3 6.74 -52.73 30.70
C THR A 3 6.81 -51.87 29.44
N LEU A 4 6.14 -52.28 28.36
CA LEU A 4 5.89 -51.42 27.21
C LEU A 4 4.87 -50.33 27.60
N ARG A 5 5.26 -49.06 27.53
CA ARG A 5 4.35 -47.92 27.60
C ARG A 5 3.93 -47.54 26.19
N PHE A 6 2.64 -47.74 25.86
CA PHE A 6 2.00 -47.16 24.69
C PHE A 6 1.74 -45.67 24.96
N GLY A 7 2.54 -44.80 24.31
CA GLY A 7 2.30 -43.36 24.28
C GLY A 7 1.36 -43.03 23.11
N THR A 8 0.19 -42.49 23.44
CA THR A 8 -0.84 -42.01 22.52
C THR A 8 -0.29 -40.88 21.65
N PHE A 9 -0.20 -41.09 20.33
CA PHE A 9 0.09 -40.03 19.37
C PHE A 9 -1.14 -39.13 19.22
N LEU A 10 -1.10 -37.94 19.81
CA LEU A 10 -2.06 -36.88 19.57
C LEU A 10 -1.81 -36.33 18.16
N SER A 11 -2.60 -36.78 17.18
CA SER A 11 -2.57 -36.26 15.81
C SER A 11 -3.02 -34.79 15.82
N LEU A 12 -2.06 -33.88 15.65
CA LEU A 12 -2.32 -32.50 15.25
C LEU A 12 -2.91 -32.54 13.84
N LEU A 13 -4.24 -32.38 13.74
CA LEU A 13 -4.93 -32.08 12.50
C LEU A 13 -4.45 -30.72 12.01
N VAL A 14 -3.45 -30.73 11.13
CA VAL A 14 -3.04 -29.56 10.35
C VAL A 14 -4.17 -29.30 9.37
N LEU A 15 -5.08 -28.41 9.73
CA LEU A 15 -6.06 -27.88 8.78
C LEU A 15 -5.27 -27.19 7.66
N PRO A 16 -5.51 -27.53 6.39
CA PRO A 16 -4.84 -26.83 5.29
C PRO A 16 -5.28 -25.37 5.33
N VAL A 17 -4.31 -24.47 5.44
CA VAL A 17 -4.52 -23.05 5.17
C VAL A 17 -4.93 -22.98 3.71
N ILE A 18 -6.24 -22.88 3.45
CA ILE A 18 -6.75 -22.58 2.13
C ILE A 18 -6.29 -21.15 1.85
N ALA A 19 -5.23 -21.01 1.06
CA ALA A 19 -4.89 -19.74 0.47
C ALA A 19 -6.10 -19.30 -0.36
N LEU A 20 -6.85 -18.32 0.14
CA LEU A 20 -7.92 -17.69 -0.64
C LEU A 20 -7.24 -17.04 -1.85
N ALA A 21 -7.35 -17.68 -3.01
CA ALA A 21 -7.12 -16.99 -4.27
C ALA A 21 -8.07 -15.77 -4.31
N GLY A 22 -7.53 -14.60 -4.64
CA GLY A 22 -8.30 -13.36 -4.66
C GLY A 22 -9.57 -13.47 -5.49
N ILE A 23 -10.65 -12.83 -5.04
CA ILE A 23 -11.93 -12.83 -5.75
C ILE A 23 -11.75 -12.00 -7.04
N PRO A 24 -12.12 -12.53 -8.22
CA PRO A 24 -12.08 -11.74 -9.45
C PRO A 24 -13.13 -10.64 -9.39
N HIS A 25 -12.75 -9.42 -9.79
CA HIS A 25 -13.60 -8.23 -9.73
C HIS A 25 -14.57 -8.10 -10.92
N THR A 26 -15.06 -9.20 -11.50
CA THR A 26 -15.91 -9.20 -12.70
C THR A 26 -17.26 -8.50 -12.52
N PHE A 27 -17.65 -8.21 -11.28
CA PHE A 27 -18.84 -7.45 -10.93
C PHE A 27 -18.64 -5.92 -10.98
N ILE A 28 -17.39 -5.44 -11.05
CA ILE A 28 -17.09 -4.01 -11.23
C ILE A 28 -17.29 -3.67 -12.71
N GLN A 29 -18.33 -2.92 -13.02
CA GLN A 29 -18.66 -2.50 -14.39
C GLN A 29 -18.11 -1.13 -14.74
N SER A 30 -17.77 -0.32 -13.73
CA SER A 30 -17.24 1.02 -13.87
C SER A 30 -16.27 1.31 -12.74
N TYR A 31 -15.20 2.02 -13.04
CA TYR A 31 -14.26 2.52 -12.05
C TYR A 31 -14.54 4.00 -11.77
N ASP A 32 -14.91 4.29 -10.53
CA ASP A 32 -15.05 5.63 -9.96
C ASP A 32 -14.08 5.76 -8.79
N GLY A 33 -12.79 5.90 -9.11
CA GLY A 33 -11.71 6.09 -8.15
C GLY A 33 -11.60 5.01 -7.06
N PRO A 34 -10.88 5.29 -5.96
CA PRO A 34 -10.72 4.34 -4.86
C PRO A 34 -12.04 3.99 -4.18
N SER A 35 -13.07 4.84 -4.22
CA SER A 35 -14.41 4.51 -3.68
C SER A 35 -14.98 3.21 -4.23
N THR A 36 -14.68 2.87 -5.48
CA THR A 36 -15.07 1.60 -6.10
C THR A 36 -14.48 0.40 -5.37
N CYS A 37 -13.25 0.53 -4.86
CA CYS A 37 -12.53 -0.51 -4.14
C CYS A 37 -12.90 -0.47 -2.64
N LEU A 38 -12.99 0.72 -2.05
CA LEU A 38 -13.21 0.94 -0.62
C LEU A 38 -14.60 0.51 -0.14
N SER A 39 -15.58 0.32 -1.03
CA SER A 39 -16.84 -0.33 -0.68
C SER A 39 -16.64 -1.72 -0.08
N CYS A 40 -15.58 -2.42 -0.50
CA CYS A 40 -15.22 -3.76 -0.06
C CYS A 40 -13.85 -3.84 0.62
N HIS A 41 -12.96 -2.85 0.49
CA HIS A 41 -11.62 -2.83 1.08
C HIS A 41 -11.46 -1.78 2.20
N ASN A 42 -12.55 -1.38 2.83
CA ASN A 42 -12.51 -0.53 4.03
C ASN A 42 -12.00 -1.30 5.27
N GLU A 43 -11.73 -0.56 6.34
CA GLU A 43 -11.23 -1.11 7.62
C GLU A 43 -12.15 -2.13 8.28
N SER A 44 -13.46 -2.05 8.03
CA SER A 44 -14.46 -2.94 8.61
C SER A 44 -14.72 -4.18 7.75
N SER A 45 -14.05 -4.32 6.61
CA SER A 45 -14.25 -5.42 5.69
C SER A 45 -13.58 -6.72 6.17
N PRO A 46 -14.17 -7.89 5.89
CA PRO A 46 -13.50 -9.19 6.05
C PRO A 46 -12.38 -9.43 5.01
N SER A 47 -12.06 -8.45 4.17
CA SER A 47 -10.94 -8.53 3.22
C SER A 47 -9.62 -8.79 3.95
N PRO A 48 -8.75 -9.68 3.44
CA PRO A 48 -7.42 -9.91 4.03
C PRO A 48 -6.48 -8.71 3.91
N VAL A 49 -6.81 -7.73 3.05
CA VAL A 49 -6.08 -6.47 2.91
C VAL A 49 -7.07 -5.32 2.98
N THR A 50 -6.85 -4.40 3.91
CA THR A 50 -7.69 -3.22 4.15
C THR A 50 -6.98 -1.94 3.74
N ILE A 51 -7.74 -0.85 3.66
CA ILE A 51 -7.19 0.47 3.41
C ILE A 51 -6.22 0.92 4.50
N ASP A 52 -6.48 0.57 5.76
CA ASP A 52 -5.59 0.88 6.88
C ASP A 52 -4.22 0.19 6.73
N GLU A 53 -4.20 -1.09 6.31
CA GLU A 53 -2.95 -1.79 6.02
C GLU A 53 -2.18 -1.12 4.87
N LEU A 54 -2.88 -0.69 3.82
CA LEU A 54 -2.27 -0.02 2.67
C LEU A 54 -1.65 1.32 3.05
N VAL A 55 -2.38 2.18 3.77
CA VAL A 55 -1.87 3.52 4.14
C VAL A 55 -0.77 3.45 5.19
N ASN A 56 -0.69 2.39 6.00
CA ASN A 56 0.44 2.19 6.91
C ASN A 56 1.65 1.50 6.26
N SER A 57 1.56 1.12 4.98
CA SER A 57 2.65 0.47 4.26
C SER A 57 3.76 1.44 3.83
N ILE A 58 4.96 0.89 3.57
CA ILE A 58 6.09 1.65 3.02
C ILE A 58 5.79 2.26 1.64
N HIS A 59 4.89 1.64 0.86
CA HIS A 59 4.52 2.11 -0.48
C HIS A 59 3.75 3.43 -0.43
N TYR A 60 2.93 3.62 0.61
CA TYR A 60 2.20 4.87 0.85
C TYR A 60 3.03 5.86 1.68
N GLN A 61 3.67 5.38 2.75
CA GLN A 61 4.38 6.25 3.70
C GLN A 61 5.71 6.78 3.14
N MET A 62 6.33 6.07 2.19
CA MET A 62 7.66 6.38 1.66
C MET A 62 8.76 6.47 2.73
N ARG A 63 8.51 5.94 3.92
CA ARG A 63 9.41 5.83 5.08
C ARG A 63 8.98 4.68 5.98
N SER A 64 9.91 4.14 6.75
CA SER A 64 9.63 3.24 7.88
C SER A 64 10.62 3.52 9.00
N GLU A 65 10.23 3.18 10.23
CA GLU A 65 11.15 3.21 11.36
C GLU A 65 12.32 2.24 11.16
N ASN A 66 13.50 2.63 11.66
CA ASN A 66 14.65 1.76 11.75
C ASN A 66 15.47 2.14 13.00
N PRO A 67 15.46 1.29 14.04
CA PRO A 67 16.13 1.60 15.31
C PRO A 67 17.65 1.69 15.19
N ASN A 68 18.23 1.26 14.06
CA ASN A 68 19.67 1.35 13.80
C ASN A 68 20.07 2.66 13.10
N VAL A 69 19.11 3.52 12.76
CA VAL A 69 19.35 4.81 12.11
C VAL A 69 19.22 5.93 13.16
N GLY A 70 20.35 6.56 13.49
CA GLY A 70 20.45 7.62 14.51
C GLY A 70 19.93 8.98 14.05
N ILE A 71 18.68 9.05 13.59
CA ILE A 71 17.99 10.28 13.20
C ILE A 71 16.69 10.40 14.02
N PRO A 72 16.26 11.61 14.46
CA PRO A 72 15.02 11.80 15.23
C PRO A 72 13.80 11.08 14.63
N GLY A 73 12.84 10.67 15.46
CA GLY A 73 11.65 9.91 15.00
C GLY A 73 11.91 8.42 14.78
N ALA A 74 12.73 7.78 15.65
CA ALA A 74 13.06 6.35 15.60
C ALA A 74 13.66 5.88 14.25
N GLY A 75 14.36 6.77 13.54
CA GLY A 75 14.89 6.48 12.22
C GLY A 75 13.82 6.34 11.14
N SER A 76 12.59 6.85 11.36
CA SER A 76 11.48 6.89 10.38
C SER A 76 11.76 7.86 9.25
N HIS A 77 12.80 7.54 8.48
CA HIS A 77 13.30 8.33 7.38
C HIS A 77 13.38 7.49 6.13
N GLY A 78 12.98 8.08 5.00
CA GLY A 78 12.94 7.37 3.73
C GLY A 78 12.96 8.31 2.54
N MET A 79 12.36 7.88 1.43
CA MET A 79 12.18 8.73 0.26
C MET A 79 11.39 10.00 0.60
N LEU A 80 10.51 9.94 1.61
CA LEU A 80 9.73 11.10 2.05
C LEU A 80 10.63 12.28 2.46
N ASP A 81 11.54 12.05 3.42
CA ASP A 81 12.19 13.11 4.20
C ASP A 81 13.67 12.85 4.56
N ARG A 82 14.36 11.93 3.86
CA ARG A 82 15.77 11.62 4.13
C ARG A 82 16.67 12.88 4.14
N ALA A 83 17.42 13.04 5.23
CA ALA A 83 18.32 14.17 5.46
C ALA A 83 19.50 14.26 4.46
N CYS A 84 19.96 13.12 3.92
CA CYS A 84 21.12 13.04 3.03
C CYS A 84 20.75 12.75 1.55
N GLY A 85 19.51 13.01 1.14
CA GLY A 85 19.13 12.84 -0.26
C GLY A 85 19.87 13.85 -1.15
N LEU A 86 20.46 13.39 -2.27
CA LEU A 86 20.86 14.29 -3.35
C LEU A 86 19.68 15.21 -3.67
N ARG A 87 19.91 16.53 -3.82
CA ARG A 87 18.85 17.47 -4.21
C ARG A 87 18.13 16.91 -5.44
N GLY A 88 16.82 16.66 -5.33
CA GLY A 88 16.02 16.00 -6.37
C GLY A 88 15.52 14.59 -6.03
N THR A 89 15.96 14.00 -4.90
CA THR A 89 15.63 12.59 -4.56
C THR A 89 14.75 12.41 -3.32
N ASN A 90 14.23 13.50 -2.74
CA ASN A 90 13.25 13.41 -1.65
C ASN A 90 11.86 13.84 -2.15
N ALA A 91 10.81 13.18 -1.64
CA ALA A 91 9.44 13.43 -2.06
C ALA A 91 8.98 14.82 -1.62
N LEU A 92 9.34 15.26 -0.40
CA LEU A 92 8.99 16.59 0.11
C LEU A 92 9.25 17.74 -0.87
N ILE A 93 10.32 17.66 -1.64
CA ILE A 93 10.69 18.69 -2.62
C ILE A 93 10.20 18.37 -4.03
N ASN A 94 10.08 17.10 -4.41
CA ASN A 94 9.95 16.68 -5.82
C ASN A 94 8.59 16.09 -6.18
N TYR A 95 7.74 15.85 -5.19
CA TYR A 95 6.50 15.10 -5.37
C TYR A 95 5.58 15.73 -6.43
N HIS A 96 5.40 17.06 -6.36
CA HIS A 96 4.55 17.79 -7.32
C HIS A 96 5.32 18.46 -8.47
N THR A 97 6.65 18.61 -8.36
CA THR A 97 7.42 19.47 -9.28
C THR A 97 8.09 18.73 -10.43
N SER A 98 8.25 17.40 -10.36
CA SER A 98 9.12 16.69 -11.31
C SER A 98 8.62 15.32 -11.74
N SER A 99 7.30 15.14 -11.90
CA SER A 99 6.65 13.85 -12.22
C SER A 99 6.89 12.71 -11.21
N CYS A 100 7.70 12.91 -10.18
CA CYS A 100 8.11 11.89 -9.23
C CYS A 100 6.94 11.33 -8.42
N GLY A 101 5.98 12.18 -8.05
CA GLY A 101 4.78 11.75 -7.32
C GLY A 101 3.79 10.94 -8.17
N LYS A 102 3.95 10.90 -9.50
CA LYS A 102 2.97 10.26 -10.39
C LYS A 102 3.06 8.74 -10.39
N CYS A 103 4.18 8.19 -9.92
CA CYS A 103 4.33 6.76 -9.62
C CYS A 103 3.89 6.40 -8.19
N HIS A 104 3.56 7.38 -7.36
CA HIS A 104 3.12 7.12 -5.99
C HIS A 104 1.67 6.61 -6.01
N ILE A 105 1.36 5.73 -5.06
CA ILE A 105 0.04 5.09 -4.95
C ILE A 105 -1.04 6.02 -4.36
N GLY A 106 -0.67 7.24 -3.98
CA GLY A 106 -1.59 8.29 -3.54
C GLY A 106 -1.29 9.60 -4.26
N LYS A 107 -2.27 10.50 -4.34
CA LYS A 107 -2.11 11.84 -4.95
C LYS A 107 -1.49 12.87 -4.02
N ASP A 108 -1.49 12.63 -2.72
CA ASP A 108 -1.00 13.54 -1.69
C ASP A 108 0.15 12.92 -0.90
N LEU A 109 0.99 13.77 -0.31
CA LEU A 109 2.03 13.32 0.61
C LEU A 109 1.39 12.66 1.85
N PRO A 110 2.00 11.61 2.42
CA PRO A 110 1.42 10.79 3.50
C PRO A 110 1.59 11.45 4.88
N PHE A 111 1.24 12.74 5.00
CA PHE A 111 1.19 13.41 6.29
C PHE A 111 -0.18 13.20 6.91
N PRO A 112 -0.28 12.52 8.08
CA PRO A 112 -1.55 12.38 8.75
C PRO A 112 -2.00 13.72 9.35
N ASP A 113 -3.28 13.78 9.72
CA ASP A 113 -3.81 14.82 10.58
C ASP A 113 -3.03 14.82 11.91
N PRO A 114 -2.40 15.95 12.29
CA PRO A 114 -1.59 16.04 13.50
C PRO A 114 -2.41 15.88 14.79
N MET A 115 -3.73 16.05 14.76
CA MET A 115 -4.61 15.87 15.91
C MET A 115 -5.01 14.41 16.12
N THR A 116 -5.19 13.64 15.05
CA THR A 116 -5.74 12.28 15.11
C THR A 116 -4.71 11.20 14.79
N GLY A 117 -3.61 11.56 14.11
CA GLY A 117 -2.64 10.61 13.56
C GLY A 117 -3.16 9.82 12.36
N GLN A 118 -4.36 10.13 11.86
CA GLN A 118 -5.00 9.41 10.76
C GLN A 118 -4.84 10.16 9.42
N PRO A 119 -4.89 9.47 8.27
CA PRO A 119 -5.01 10.15 6.98
C PRO A 119 -6.28 11.00 6.90
N TYR A 120 -6.20 12.13 6.21
CA TYR A 120 -7.37 12.90 5.80
C TYR A 120 -8.20 12.11 4.78
N GLN A 121 -9.51 12.34 4.74
CA GLN A 121 -10.38 11.71 3.73
C GLN A 121 -9.91 11.98 2.30
N ALA A 122 -9.45 13.20 2.00
CA ALA A 122 -8.90 13.55 0.69
C ALA A 122 -7.70 12.68 0.28
N GLN A 123 -6.87 12.26 1.26
CA GLN A 123 -5.77 11.34 1.01
C GLN A 123 -6.28 9.95 0.63
N LEU A 124 -7.34 9.46 1.28
CA LEU A 124 -7.98 8.18 0.96
C LEU A 124 -8.65 8.21 -0.41
N ASP A 125 -9.35 9.31 -0.73
CA ASP A 125 -9.98 9.54 -2.03
C ASP A 125 -8.94 9.70 -3.16
N GLY A 126 -7.70 10.04 -2.78
CA GLY A 126 -6.57 10.16 -3.67
C GLY A 126 -5.78 8.87 -3.90
N ILE A 127 -6.17 7.74 -3.30
CA ILE A 127 -5.48 6.46 -3.48
C ILE A 127 -5.75 5.89 -4.86
N ASP A 128 -4.69 5.42 -5.50
CA ASP A 128 -4.75 4.72 -6.77
C ASP A 128 -4.52 3.22 -6.55
N CYS A 129 -5.61 2.46 -6.55
CA CYS A 129 -5.55 1.01 -6.45
C CYS A 129 -5.08 0.36 -7.76
N LEU A 130 -5.35 0.99 -8.91
CA LEU A 130 -5.13 0.40 -10.23
C LEU A 130 -3.67 0.46 -10.65
N ILE A 131 -2.85 1.34 -10.07
CA ILE A 131 -1.40 1.37 -10.31
C ILE A 131 -0.71 0.02 -10.01
N CYS A 132 -1.30 -0.79 -9.14
CA CYS A 132 -0.83 -2.15 -8.83
C CYS A 132 -1.78 -3.24 -9.33
N HIS A 133 -3.09 -2.99 -9.36
CA HIS A 133 -4.11 -4.02 -9.61
C HIS A 133 -4.63 -4.08 -11.04
N ALA A 134 -4.32 -3.10 -11.89
CA ALA A 134 -4.67 -3.20 -13.30
C ALA A 134 -3.75 -4.21 -14.01
N GLU A 135 -4.32 -5.02 -14.89
CA GLU A 135 -3.52 -5.84 -15.84
C GLU A 135 -2.68 -4.93 -16.73
N GLU A 136 -3.28 -3.80 -17.14
CA GLU A 136 -2.64 -2.75 -17.90
C GLU A 136 -3.02 -1.42 -17.28
N TYR A 137 -2.02 -0.64 -16.88
CA TYR A 137 -2.21 0.62 -16.18
C TYR A 137 -1.92 1.80 -17.11
N ASP A 138 -2.86 2.75 -17.15
CA ASP A 138 -2.75 4.02 -17.85
C ASP A 138 -2.13 5.06 -16.89
N MET A 139 -0.87 5.41 -17.17
CA MET A 139 -0.08 6.34 -16.36
C MET A 139 -0.43 7.81 -16.59
N ASN A 140 -1.11 8.19 -17.69
CA ASN A 140 -1.44 9.59 -18.00
C ASN A 140 -2.94 9.90 -17.79
N ASN A 141 -3.75 8.87 -17.52
CA ASN A 141 -5.17 8.95 -17.21
C ASN A 141 -6.00 9.58 -18.34
N ASP A 142 -5.60 9.37 -19.61
CA ASP A 142 -6.31 9.78 -20.81
C ASP A 142 -7.29 8.72 -21.36
N GLY A 143 -7.29 7.52 -20.75
CA GLY A 143 -8.13 6.39 -21.12
C GLY A 143 -7.59 5.58 -22.32
N ILE A 144 -6.39 5.89 -22.80
CA ILE A 144 -5.74 5.27 -23.95
C ILE A 144 -4.37 4.75 -23.55
N ARG A 145 -4.26 3.42 -23.46
CA ARG A 145 -2.97 2.79 -23.24
C ARG A 145 -2.01 3.07 -24.40
N SER A 146 -0.85 3.64 -24.10
CA SER A 146 0.26 3.82 -25.01
C SER A 146 1.53 3.17 -24.47
N SER A 147 2.24 2.41 -25.32
CA SER A 147 3.55 1.83 -24.99
C SER A 147 4.65 2.87 -24.75
N THR A 148 4.33 4.15 -24.93
CA THR A 148 5.22 5.29 -24.71
C THR A 148 4.77 6.19 -23.56
N GLU A 149 3.79 5.75 -22.77
CA GLU A 149 3.38 6.45 -21.56
C GLU A 149 4.57 6.70 -20.63
N VAL A 150 4.80 7.97 -20.37
CA VAL A 150 5.80 8.43 -19.42
C VAL A 150 5.10 9.04 -18.24
N ALA A 151 5.64 8.78 -17.05
CA ALA A 151 5.14 9.37 -15.82
C ALA A 151 5.00 10.90 -15.92
N SER A 152 5.73 11.61 -16.79
CA SER A 152 5.57 13.06 -16.97
C SER A 152 4.18 13.55 -17.44
N GLU A 153 3.28 12.70 -17.91
CA GLU A 153 2.02 13.11 -18.58
C GLU A 153 0.75 13.04 -17.72
N ARG A 154 0.82 12.44 -16.53
CA ARG A 154 -0.28 12.42 -15.52
C ARG A 154 -0.75 13.76 -14.94
#